data_AF-A0A8T5TBK4-F1
#
_entry.id   AF-A0A8T5TBK4-F1
#
_cell.length_a   1.000
_cell.length_b   1.000
_cell.length_c   1.000
_cell.angle_alpha   90.00
_cell.angle_beta   90.00
_cell.angle_gamma   90.00
#
_symmetry.space_group_name_H-M   'P 1'
#
loop_
_entity.id
_entity.type
_entity.pdbx_description
1 polymer ?
#
loop_
_entity_poly.entity_id
_entity_poly.type
_entity_poly.pdbx_seq_one_letter_code
_entity_poly.pdbx_strand_id
1 'polypeptide(L)'
;MSSEDSIYRKLQQHLDKIFPVGFPEASSGVDIRLLKQFFTLKDAKIALHLSNKPEPLDQIRNRIIDAGLSDANLEEILDKLTEKGAILG
;
A
#
# COMPACT_ATOMS: atom_id res chain seq x y z
N MET A 1 16.90 2.17 11.84
CA MET A 1 15.69 1.89 11.04
C MET A 1 16.06 0.92 9.94
N SER A 2 15.34 -0.18 9.83
CA SER A 2 15.57 -1.18 8.78
C SER A 2 15.14 -0.60 7.43
N SER A 3 15.71 -1.09 6.31
CA SER A 3 15.24 -0.69 4.97
C SER A 3 13.74 -0.95 4.80
N GLU A 4 13.20 -2.00 5.43
CA GLU A 4 11.78 -2.31 5.44
C GLU A 4 10.95 -1.27 6.20
N ASP A 5 11.40 -0.82 7.37
CA ASP A 5 10.68 0.19 8.17
C ASP A 5 10.53 1.50 7.38
N SER A 6 11.50 1.82 6.52
CA SER A 6 11.41 2.97 5.63
C SER A 6 10.30 2.85 4.58
N ILE A 7 10.02 1.64 4.09
CA ILE A 7 8.91 1.38 3.17
C ILE A 7 7.58 1.52 3.89
N TYR A 8 7.45 0.96 5.09
CA TYR A 8 6.23 1.11 5.89
C TYR A 8 5.99 2.55 6.33
N ARG A 9 7.04 3.34 6.62
CA ARG A 9 6.91 4.77 6.89
C ARG A 9 6.44 5.54 5.66
N LYS A 10 6.96 5.23 4.46
CA LYS A 10 6.44 5.79 3.20
C LYS A 10 4.97 5.42 3.00
N LEU A 11 4.60 4.18 3.28
CA LEU A 11 3.22 3.72 3.17
C LEU A 11 2.31 4.50 4.12
N GLN A 12 2.69 4.63 5.39
CA GLN A 12 1.94 5.43 6.37
C GLN A 12 1.71 6.86 5.86
N GLN A 13 2.75 7.54 5.37
CA GLN A 13 2.64 8.89 4.82
C GLN A 13 1.79 8.97 3.54
N HIS A 14 1.82 7.93 2.71
CA HIS A 14 0.98 7.83 1.52
C HIS A 14 -0.49 7.74 1.94
N LEU A 15 -0.83 6.79 2.82
CA LEU A 15 -2.18 6.60 3.34
C LEU A 15 -2.71 7.88 4.00
N ASP A 16 -1.87 8.55 4.80
CA ASP A 16 -2.22 9.81 5.47
C ASP A 16 -2.58 10.94 4.50
N LYS A 17 -1.97 10.96 3.31
CA LYS A 17 -2.22 11.98 2.28
C LYS A 17 -3.41 11.65 1.39
N ILE A 18 -3.59 10.39 1.02
CA ILE A 18 -4.58 10.01 0.00
C ILE A 18 -5.97 9.75 0.59
N PHE A 19 -6.05 9.30 1.85
CA PHE A 19 -7.32 9.01 2.52
C PHE A 19 -7.84 10.23 3.29
N PRO A 20 -9.10 10.65 3.09
CA PRO A 20 -9.67 11.80 3.80
C PRO A 20 -9.65 11.69 5.33
N VAL A 21 -9.69 10.47 5.87
CA VAL A 21 -9.63 10.19 7.31
C VAL A 21 -8.22 10.31 7.88
N GLY A 22 -7.19 10.30 7.02
CA GLY A 22 -5.79 10.28 7.42
C GLY A 22 -5.34 8.96 8.03
N PHE A 23 -4.03 8.84 8.26
CA PHE A 23 -3.37 7.73 8.94
C PHE A 23 -2.09 8.25 9.61
N PRO A 24 -2.22 9.01 10.71
CA PRO A 24 -1.12 9.81 11.25
C PRO A 24 0.02 8.97 11.82
N GLU A 25 1.23 9.55 11.83
CA GLU A 25 2.41 8.93 12.45
C GLU A 25 2.21 8.79 13.96
N ALA A 26 2.48 7.59 14.48
CA ALA A 26 2.43 7.34 15.91
C ALA A 26 3.83 7.41 16.53
N SER A 27 4.01 8.22 17.58
CA SER A 27 5.29 8.34 18.31
C SER A 27 5.74 7.02 18.95
N SER A 28 4.82 6.09 19.20
CA SER A 28 5.11 4.76 19.73
C SER A 28 5.53 3.73 18.67
N GLY A 29 5.43 4.06 17.38
CA GLY A 29 5.67 3.13 16.27
C GLY A 29 4.59 2.06 16.08
N VAL A 30 3.43 2.21 16.73
CA VAL A 30 2.31 1.26 16.61
C VAL A 30 1.70 1.26 15.21
N ASP A 31 1.77 2.38 14.50
CA ASP A 31 1.40 2.55 13.10
C ASP A 31 2.17 1.58 12.18
N ILE A 32 3.50 1.54 12.30
CA ILE A 32 4.35 0.64 11.49
C ILE A 32 4.07 -0.82 11.84
N ARG A 33 3.88 -1.14 13.13
CA ARG A 33 3.51 -2.49 13.55
C ARG A 33 2.17 -2.94 12.96
N LEU A 34 1.19 -2.04 12.91
CA LEU A 34 -0.11 -2.31 12.32
C LEU A 34 0.04 -2.57 10.81
N LEU A 35 0.77 -1.72 10.09
CA LEU A 35 0.98 -1.90 8.65
C LEU A 35 1.66 -3.24 8.32
N LYS A 36 2.64 -3.67 9.12
CA LYS A 36 3.29 -4.98 8.96
C LYS A 36 2.35 -6.18 9.17
N GLN A 37 1.23 -5.99 9.86
CA GLN A 37 0.23 -7.03 10.08
C GLN A 37 -0.75 -7.13 8.90
N PHE A 38 -1.05 -6.01 8.24
CA PHE A 38 -1.97 -5.98 7.11
C PHE A 38 -1.28 -6.22 5.77
N PHE A 39 -0.09 -5.66 5.60
CA PHE A 39 0.68 -5.66 4.36
C PHE A 39 1.95 -6.48 4.51
N THR A 40 2.22 -7.34 3.53
CA THR A 40 3.59 -7.82 3.32
C THR A 40 4.45 -6.69 2.75
N LEU A 41 5.78 -6.85 2.75
CA LEU A 41 6.67 -5.84 2.15
C LEU A 41 6.36 -5.61 0.67
N LYS A 42 5.93 -6.64 -0.05
CA LYS A 42 5.53 -6.56 -1.45
C LYS A 42 4.22 -5.79 -1.61
N ASP A 43 3.22 -6.11 -0.79
CA ASP A 43 1.94 -5.41 -0.79
C ASP A 43 2.13 -3.92 -0.48
N ALA A 44 2.99 -3.59 0.50
CA ALA A 44 3.30 -2.22 0.86
C ALA A 44 3.92 -1.44 -0.31
N LYS A 45 4.80 -2.07 -1.09
CA LYS A 45 5.37 -1.47 -2.30
C LYS A 45 4.31 -1.22 -3.36
N ILE A 46 3.41 -2.18 -3.59
CA ILE A 46 2.29 -2.05 -4.53
C ILE A 46 1.34 -0.92 -4.10
N ALA A 47 0.96 -0.89 -2.82
CA ALA A 47 0.04 0.07 -2.25
C ALA A 47 0.53 1.53 -2.37
N LEU A 48 1.86 1.75 -2.36
CA LEU A 48 2.45 3.07 -2.62
C LEU A 48 2.16 3.63 -4.03
N HIS A 49 1.79 2.77 -4.97
CA HIS A 49 1.44 3.13 -6.34
C HIS A 49 -0.07 3.14 -6.57
N LEU A 50 -0.90 3.02 -5.53
CA LEU A 50 -2.36 3.13 -5.64
C LEU A 50 -2.82 4.57 -5.42
N SER A 51 -3.93 4.93 -6.07
CA SER A 51 -4.59 6.22 -5.88
C SER A 51 -5.84 6.09 -5.00
N ASN A 52 -6.44 7.22 -4.64
CA ASN A 52 -7.71 7.25 -3.90
C ASN A 52 -8.96 7.22 -4.80
N LYS A 53 -8.79 6.93 -6.10
CA LYS A 53 -9.89 6.85 -7.06
C LYS A 53 -9.99 5.42 -7.60
N PRO A 54 -11.20 4.94 -7.91
CA PRO A 54 -11.36 3.71 -8.66
C PRO A 54 -10.66 3.83 -10.02
N GLU A 55 -9.79 2.88 -10.33
CA GLU A 55 -9.03 2.82 -11.57
C GLU A 55 -9.14 1.41 -12.18
N PRO A 56 -9.18 1.28 -13.52
CA PRO A 56 -9.13 -0.04 -14.17
C PRO A 56 -7.84 -0.78 -13.82
N LEU A 57 -7.92 -2.11 -13.68
CA LEU A 57 -6.77 -2.97 -13.37
C LEU A 57 -5.59 -2.74 -14.33
N ASP A 58 -5.84 -2.55 -15.62
CA ASP A 58 -4.78 -2.31 -16.61
C ASP A 58 -4.01 -1.00 -16.36
N GLN A 59 -4.68 0.06 -15.89
CA GLN A 59 -4.01 1.31 -15.54
C GLN A 59 -3.11 1.13 -14.31
N ILE A 60 -3.61 0.41 -13.30
CA ILE A 60 -2.84 0.08 -12.10
C ILE A 60 -1.63 -0.78 -12.47
N ARG A 61 -1.84 -1.80 -13.31
CA ARG A 61 -0.80 -2.71 -13.79
C ARG A 61 0.31 -1.97 -14.54
N ASN A 62 -0.04 -1.09 -15.47
CA ASN A 62 0.93 -0.28 -16.21
C ASN A 62 1.79 0.57 -15.26
N ARG A 63 1.15 1.25 -14.30
CA ARG A 63 1.86 2.08 -13.30
C ARG A 63 2.80 1.26 -12.41
N ILE A 64 2.43 0.02 -12.07
CA ILE A 64 3.27 -0.89 -11.27
C ILE A 64 4.44 -1.45 -12.09
N ILE A 65 4.23 -1.73 -13.38
CA ILE A 65 5.29 -2.14 -14.31
C ILE A 65 6.31 -1.01 -14.47
N ASP A 66 5.85 0.23 -14.66
CA ASP A 66 6.73 1.42 -14.78
C ASP A 66 7.57 1.63 -13.51
N ALA A 67 7.05 1.23 -12.35
CA ALA A 67 7.77 1.23 -11.07
C ALA A 67 8.73 0.04 -10.88
N GLY A 68 8.81 -0.87 -11.84
CA GLY A 68 9.67 -2.07 -11.78
C GLY A 68 9.15 -3.16 -10.83
N LEU A 69 7.86 -3.14 -10.49
CA LEU A 69 7.23 -4.03 -9.51
C LEU A 69 6.29 -5.07 -10.17
N SER A 70 6.52 -5.38 -11.45
CA SER A 70 5.69 -6.29 -12.23
C SER A 70 5.42 -7.60 -11.50
N ASP A 71 4.13 -7.91 -11.29
CA ASP A 71 3.70 -9.16 -10.68
C ASP A 71 2.55 -9.77 -11.46
N ALA A 72 2.70 -11.06 -11.81
CA ALA A 72 1.65 -11.79 -12.52
C ALA A 72 0.37 -11.92 -11.69
N ASN A 73 0.47 -11.87 -10.35
CA ASN A 73 -0.65 -12.06 -9.43
C ASN A 73 -1.16 -10.74 -8.85
N LEU A 74 -0.96 -9.62 -9.56
CA LEU A 74 -1.38 -8.29 -9.09
C LEU A 74 -2.86 -8.25 -8.69
N GLU A 75 -3.74 -8.84 -9.50
CA GLU A 75 -5.18 -8.90 -9.23
C GLU A 75 -5.47 -9.60 -7.91
N GLU A 76 -4.91 -10.80 -7.70
CA GLU A 76 -5.05 -11.57 -6.46
C GLU A 76 -4.52 -10.80 -5.23
N ILE A 77 -3.46 -10.00 -5.40
CA ILE A 77 -2.93 -9.15 -4.33
C ILE A 77 -3.93 -8.03 -3.99
N LEU A 78 -4.48 -7.36 -5.00
CA LEU A 78 -5.46 -6.29 -4.81
C LEU A 78 -6.76 -6.83 -4.17
N ASP A 79 -7.23 -7.99 -4.60
CA ASP A 79 -8.40 -8.66 -4.01
C ASP A 79 -8.18 -8.96 -2.53
N LYS A 80 -7.03 -9.56 -2.17
CA LYS A 80 -6.66 -9.83 -0.77
C LYS A 80 -6.57 -8.57 0.08
N LEU A 81 -6.07 -7.46 -0.48
CA LEU A 81 -6.00 -6.19 0.22
C LEU A 81 -7.38 -5.57 0.41
N THR A 82 -8.28 -5.76 -0.56
CA THR A 82 -9.68 -5.32 -0.47
C THR A 82 -10.43 -6.12 0.59
N GLU A 83 -10.30 -7.45 0.61
CA GLU A 83 -10.89 -8.33 1.64
C GLU A 83 -10.43 -7.99 3.05
N LYS A 84 -9.17 -7.57 3.21
CA LYS A 84 -8.61 -7.11 4.49
C LYS A 84 -9.06 -5.70 4.88
N GLY A 85 -9.79 -4.98 4.02
CA GLY A 85 -10.16 -3.58 4.21
C GLY A 85 -8.96 -2.62 4.15
N ALA A 86 -7.86 -3.05 3.54
CA ALA A 86 -6.61 -2.29 3.47
C ALA A 86 -6.58 -1.31 2.30
N ILE A 87 -7.38 -1.57 1.25
CA ILE A 87 -7.63 -0.68 0.12
C ILE A 87 -9.13 -0.67 -0.20
N LEU A 88 -9.56 0.30 -1.01
CA LEU A 88 -10.91 0.34 -1.56
C LEU A 88 -10.91 -0.36 -2.92
N GLY A 89 -11.81 -1.32 -3.10
CA GLY A 89 -12.06 -2.04 -4.36
C GLY A 89 -13.18 -1.41 -5.19
#